data_AF-D1PIC5-F1
#
_entry.id   AF-D1PIC5-F1
#
_cell.length_a   1.000
_cell.length_b   1.000
_cell.length_c   1.000
_cell.angle_alpha   90.00
_cell.angle_beta   90.00
_cell.angle_gamma   90.00
#
_symmetry.space_group_name_H-M   'P 1'
#
loop_
_entity.id
_entity.type
_entity.pdbx_description
1 polymer ?
#
loop_
_entity_poly.entity_id
_entity_poly.type
_entity_poly.pdbx_seq_one_letter_code
_entity_poly.pdbx_strand_id
1 'polypeptide(L)'
;MTRKSLWTRIRLVVAACLALPFLCFGVWDAVLVVTAPFALPAGEDLPAAGRQNATACLLYGCAHSLSQSLQGDTNGWTADTAASPTGLRTDLAARLDALTAGGILDEVQRQALQTALDDPAHLTLTRYTLGSNLEQWTLERARSDQDPNGPVRRWPGLYFQAIFTAEGVPVLLDLQNGPAAPLPAWEELLTFCGLDGFSDWQPQTLNGYAGSHGDARYSADACLYARLDGAAGLGWRIISMTPGEMEVFQADTTG
;
A
#
# COMPACT_ATOMS: atom_id res chain seq x y z
N MET A 1 -40.47 37.66 -34.57
CA MET A 1 -39.32 37.03 -33.86
C MET A 1 -38.10 37.94 -34.01
N THR A 2 -37.60 38.53 -32.93
CA THR A 2 -36.50 39.50 -32.98
C THR A 2 -35.14 38.78 -33.02
N ARG A 3 -34.18 39.29 -33.82
CA ARG A 3 -32.82 38.70 -33.97
C ARG A 3 -32.17 38.38 -32.61
N LYS A 4 -32.40 39.19 -31.57
CA LYS A 4 -31.91 38.94 -30.21
C LYS A 4 -32.35 37.59 -29.62
N SER A 5 -33.59 37.15 -29.89
CA SER A 5 -34.11 35.85 -29.43
C SER A 5 -33.40 34.66 -30.08
N LEU A 6 -32.97 34.80 -31.34
CA LEU A 6 -32.26 33.75 -32.07
C LEU A 6 -30.84 33.53 -31.52
N TRP A 7 -30.12 34.63 -31.22
CA TRP A 7 -28.77 34.56 -30.65
C TRP A 7 -28.76 33.97 -29.24
N THR A 8 -29.76 34.28 -28.41
CA THR A 8 -29.89 33.67 -27.08
C THR A 8 -30.11 32.16 -27.19
N ARG A 9 -30.93 31.70 -28.15
CA ARG A 9 -31.18 30.27 -28.39
C ARG A 9 -29.92 29.56 -28.87
N ILE A 10 -29.16 30.15 -29.79
CA ILE A 10 -27.91 29.56 -30.30
C ILE A 10 -26.87 29.43 -29.17
N ARG A 11 -26.69 30.48 -28.35
CA ARG A 11 -25.76 30.43 -27.21
C ARG A 11 -26.13 29.34 -26.20
N LEU A 12 -27.44 29.18 -25.95
CA LEU A 12 -27.94 28.16 -25.03
C LEU A 12 -27.72 26.75 -25.57
N VAL A 13 -27.92 26.53 -26.88
CA VAL A 13 -27.63 25.25 -27.54
C VAL A 13 -26.13 24.95 -27.52
N VAL A 14 -25.27 25.92 -27.83
CA VAL A 14 -23.81 25.73 -27.79
C VAL A 14 -23.33 25.42 -26.37
N ALA A 15 -23.84 26.13 -25.35
CA ALA A 15 -23.51 25.86 -23.95
C ALA A 15 -24.00 24.47 -23.52
N ALA A 16 -25.22 24.07 -23.93
CA ALA A 16 -25.73 22.73 -23.65
C ALA A 16 -24.88 21.64 -24.32
N CYS A 17 -24.47 21.82 -25.58
CA CYS A 17 -23.60 20.89 -26.29
C CYS A 17 -22.19 20.80 -25.69
N LEU A 18 -21.67 21.90 -25.11
CA LEU A 18 -20.38 21.90 -24.41
C LEU A 18 -20.46 21.27 -23.01
N ALA A 19 -21.59 21.40 -22.32
CA ALA A 19 -21.80 20.80 -21.01
C ALA A 19 -22.18 19.31 -21.07
N LEU A 20 -22.82 18.87 -22.16
CA LEU A 20 -23.32 17.51 -22.32
C LEU A 20 -22.24 16.43 -22.12
N PRO A 21 -21.01 16.55 -22.66
CA PRO A 21 -19.96 15.56 -22.44
C PRO A 21 -19.59 15.45 -20.96
N PHE A 22 -19.44 16.57 -20.24
CA PHE A 22 -19.10 16.56 -18.82
C PHE A 22 -20.23 16.02 -17.95
N LEU A 23 -21.49 16.27 -18.32
CA LEU A 23 -22.64 15.67 -17.64
C LEU A 23 -22.73 14.18 -17.91
N CYS A 24 -22.48 13.74 -19.15
CA CYS A 24 -22.40 12.31 -19.48
C CYS A 24 -21.26 11.64 -18.72
N PHE A 25 -20.06 12.24 -18.69
CA PHE A 25 -18.95 11.72 -17.90
C PHE A 25 -19.25 11.73 -16.40
N GLY A 26 -19.81 12.81 -15.85
CA GLY A 26 -20.16 12.87 -14.42
C GLY A 26 -21.27 11.90 -14.04
N VAL A 27 -22.25 11.64 -14.91
CA VAL A 27 -23.28 10.61 -14.70
C VAL A 27 -22.68 9.22 -14.83
N TRP A 28 -21.82 8.97 -15.82
CA TRP A 28 -21.13 7.68 -15.96
C TRP A 28 -20.15 7.43 -14.82
N ASP A 29 -19.45 8.44 -14.35
CA ASP A 29 -18.50 8.36 -13.24
C ASP A 29 -19.25 8.18 -11.92
N ALA A 30 -20.33 8.92 -11.68
CA ALA A 30 -21.20 8.67 -10.54
C ALA A 30 -21.86 7.29 -10.62
N VAL A 31 -22.28 6.84 -11.81
CA VAL A 31 -22.79 5.49 -12.02
C VAL A 31 -21.69 4.48 -11.76
N LEU A 32 -20.47 4.64 -12.27
CA LEU A 32 -19.36 3.72 -11.98
C LEU A 32 -18.99 3.74 -10.49
N VAL A 33 -19.01 4.87 -9.80
CA VAL A 33 -18.79 4.93 -8.35
C VAL A 33 -19.95 4.27 -7.58
N VAL A 34 -21.18 4.36 -8.07
CA VAL A 34 -22.38 3.79 -7.43
C VAL A 34 -22.64 2.33 -7.83
N THR A 35 -22.22 1.91 -9.02
CA THR A 35 -22.49 0.62 -9.67
C THR A 35 -21.23 -0.20 -9.92
N ALA A 36 -20.04 0.28 -9.59
CA ALA A 36 -18.87 -0.57 -9.42
C ALA A 36 -18.68 -0.86 -7.93
N PRO A 37 -19.32 -1.90 -7.38
CA PRO A 37 -18.46 -2.91 -6.81
C PRO A 37 -17.70 -3.54 -7.98
N PHE A 38 -16.40 -3.75 -7.84
CA PHE A 38 -15.75 -4.81 -8.60
C PHE A 38 -16.60 -6.07 -8.37
N ALA A 39 -17.44 -6.45 -9.35
CA ALA A 39 -18.34 -7.59 -9.19
C ALA A 39 -17.44 -8.81 -9.09
N LEU A 40 -17.33 -9.32 -7.87
CA LEU A 40 -16.40 -10.39 -7.55
C LEU A 40 -16.82 -11.67 -8.24
N PRO A 41 -15.85 -12.48 -8.71
CA PRO A 41 -16.15 -13.84 -9.10
C PRO A 41 -16.79 -14.56 -7.91
N ALA A 42 -17.84 -15.35 -8.16
CA ALA A 42 -18.56 -16.06 -7.11
C ALA A 42 -17.62 -16.93 -6.24
N GLY A 43 -17.39 -16.48 -5.01
CA GLY A 43 -16.55 -17.09 -3.99
C GLY A 43 -16.30 -16.05 -2.90
N GLU A 44 -16.63 -16.39 -1.64
CA GLU A 44 -16.51 -15.55 -0.42
C GLU A 44 -16.35 -14.04 -0.64
N ASP A 45 -17.47 -13.33 -0.80
CA ASP A 45 -17.44 -11.89 -1.00
C ASP A 45 -16.87 -11.16 0.24
N LEU A 46 -16.03 -10.14 0.02
CA LEU A 46 -15.60 -9.18 1.05
C LEU A 46 -16.83 -8.71 1.86
N PRO A 47 -16.86 -8.86 3.20
CA PRO A 47 -18.00 -8.50 4.02
C PRO A 47 -18.41 -7.03 3.92
N ALA A 48 -19.62 -6.71 4.37
CA ALA A 48 -20.17 -5.35 4.27
C ALA A 48 -19.32 -4.29 4.98
N ALA A 49 -18.69 -4.65 6.11
CA ALA A 49 -17.78 -3.77 6.83
C ALA A 49 -16.49 -3.52 6.02
N GLY A 50 -15.85 -4.59 5.52
CA GLY A 50 -14.71 -4.51 4.61
C GLY A 50 -14.96 -3.66 3.37
N ARG A 51 -16.13 -3.79 2.73
CA ARG A 51 -16.51 -2.98 1.56
C ARG A 51 -16.66 -1.48 1.85
N GLN A 52 -17.02 -1.12 3.08
CA GLN A 52 -17.15 0.28 3.52
C GLN A 52 -15.81 0.90 3.90
N ASN A 53 -14.76 0.10 4.06
CA ASN A 53 -13.42 0.55 4.41
C ASN A 53 -12.54 0.65 3.15
N ALA A 54 -12.00 1.83 2.88
CA ALA A 54 -11.21 2.08 1.67
C ALA A 54 -9.96 1.18 1.59
N THR A 55 -9.23 1.04 2.71
CA THR A 55 -8.02 0.20 2.78
C THR A 55 -8.34 -1.27 2.55
N ALA A 56 -9.32 -1.83 3.27
CA ALA A 56 -9.71 -3.22 3.11
C ALA A 56 -10.21 -3.53 1.68
N CYS A 57 -11.06 -2.65 1.12
CA CYS A 57 -11.57 -2.79 -0.24
C CYS A 57 -10.46 -2.74 -1.30
N LEU A 58 -9.49 -1.82 -1.14
CA LEU A 58 -8.34 -1.72 -2.03
C LEU A 58 -7.48 -3.00 -2.00
N LEU A 59 -7.13 -3.48 -0.81
CA LEU A 59 -6.29 -4.67 -0.65
C LEU A 59 -6.97 -5.91 -1.19
N TYR A 60 -8.27 -6.05 -0.92
CA TYR A 60 -9.07 -7.15 -1.42
C TYR A 60 -9.19 -7.12 -2.95
N GLY A 61 -9.43 -5.94 -3.54
CA GLY A 61 -9.44 -5.78 -4.99
C GLY A 61 -8.09 -6.11 -5.64
N CYS A 62 -6.98 -5.71 -5.02
CA CYS A 62 -5.64 -6.05 -5.51
C CYS A 62 -5.40 -7.57 -5.48
N ALA A 63 -5.72 -8.23 -4.37
CA ALA A 63 -5.48 -9.66 -4.19
C ALA A 63 -6.40 -10.53 -5.06
N HIS A 64 -7.71 -10.31 -5.01
CA HIS A 64 -8.70 -11.24 -5.55
C HIS A 64 -9.22 -10.86 -6.94
N SER A 65 -9.26 -9.56 -7.27
CA SER A 65 -9.75 -9.11 -8.58
C SER A 65 -8.62 -8.90 -9.59
N LEU A 66 -7.48 -8.38 -9.14
CA LEU A 66 -6.34 -8.09 -10.00
C LEU A 66 -5.23 -9.14 -9.93
N SER A 67 -5.30 -10.08 -8.96
CA SER A 67 -4.25 -11.08 -8.72
C SER A 67 -2.86 -10.46 -8.55
N GLN A 68 -2.80 -9.28 -7.93
CA GLN A 68 -1.57 -8.53 -7.69
C GLN A 68 -0.97 -8.88 -6.33
N SER A 69 0.29 -9.31 -6.34
CA SER A 69 1.07 -9.55 -5.13
C SER A 69 1.52 -8.23 -4.51
N LEU A 70 1.14 -8.00 -3.25
CA LEU A 70 1.64 -6.89 -2.43
C LEU A 70 2.72 -7.36 -1.45
N GLN A 71 3.43 -8.45 -1.79
CA GLN A 71 4.44 -9.08 -0.94
C GLN A 71 5.85 -8.47 -1.11
N GLY A 72 5.98 -7.41 -1.91
CA GLY A 72 7.25 -6.72 -2.17
C GLY A 72 8.02 -7.21 -3.41
N ASP A 73 7.44 -8.08 -4.24
CA ASP A 73 7.99 -8.31 -5.57
C ASP A 73 7.61 -7.16 -6.53
N THR A 74 8.36 -7.02 -7.62
CA THR A 74 8.12 -5.95 -8.62
C THR A 74 7.41 -6.48 -9.86
N ASN A 75 6.76 -7.65 -9.80
CA ASN A 75 6.06 -8.20 -10.97
C ASN A 75 4.78 -7.41 -11.23
N GLY A 76 4.63 -6.88 -12.44
CA GLY A 76 3.49 -6.00 -12.78
C GLY A 76 3.66 -4.54 -12.32
N TRP A 77 4.74 -4.23 -11.60
CA TRP A 77 5.09 -2.88 -11.18
C TRP A 77 5.89 -2.15 -12.27
N THR A 78 5.65 -0.85 -12.42
CA THR A 78 6.38 0.00 -13.37
C THR A 78 7.34 0.90 -12.62
N ALA A 79 8.64 0.83 -12.94
CA ALA A 79 9.63 1.71 -12.33
C ALA A 79 9.40 3.17 -12.80
N ASP A 80 9.44 4.10 -11.86
CA ASP A 80 9.36 5.53 -12.18
C ASP A 80 10.73 6.06 -12.59
N THR A 81 10.96 6.08 -13.90
CA THR A 81 12.19 6.62 -14.51
C THR A 81 12.09 8.10 -14.85
N ALA A 82 10.92 8.73 -14.67
CA ALA A 82 10.70 10.13 -15.01
C ALA A 82 11.03 11.06 -13.84
N ALA A 83 10.86 10.59 -12.60
CA ALA A 83 11.18 11.34 -11.41
C ALA A 83 12.70 11.58 -11.26
N SER A 84 13.07 12.80 -10.88
CA SER A 84 14.47 13.12 -10.55
C SER A 84 14.87 12.42 -9.23
N PRO A 85 16.14 12.00 -9.07
CA PRO A 85 16.61 11.39 -7.83
C PRO A 85 16.38 12.27 -6.59
N THR A 86 16.56 13.59 -6.73
CA THR A 86 16.27 14.55 -5.64
C THR A 86 14.78 14.58 -5.31
N GLY A 87 13.91 14.57 -6.31
CA GLY A 87 12.47 14.50 -6.12
C GLY A 87 12.04 13.24 -5.39
N LEU A 88 12.56 12.07 -5.80
CA LEU A 88 12.29 10.80 -5.13
C LEU A 88 12.69 10.82 -3.64
N ARG A 89 13.84 11.41 -3.31
CA ARG A 89 14.28 11.53 -1.91
C ARG A 89 13.36 12.45 -1.10
N THR A 90 12.98 13.59 -1.65
CA THR A 90 12.04 14.51 -0.99
C THR A 90 10.69 13.84 -0.74
N ASP A 91 10.16 13.14 -1.75
CA ASP A 91 8.89 12.44 -1.67
C ASP A 91 8.94 11.34 -0.59
N LEU A 92 9.97 10.49 -0.59
CA LEU A 92 10.11 9.44 0.42
C LEU A 92 10.33 10.05 1.82
N ALA A 93 11.17 11.09 1.96
CA ALA A 93 11.37 11.76 3.24
C ALA A 93 10.05 12.29 3.83
N ALA A 94 9.17 12.88 3.01
CA ALA A 94 7.86 13.32 3.45
C ALA A 94 6.95 12.16 3.91
N ARG A 95 7.04 10.99 3.27
CA ARG A 95 6.35 9.77 3.75
C ARG A 95 6.90 9.31 5.09
N LEU A 96 8.22 9.31 5.25
CA LEU A 96 8.87 8.94 6.52
C LEU A 96 8.52 9.91 7.64
N ASP A 97 8.42 11.21 7.36
CA ASP A 97 7.96 12.22 8.32
C ASP A 97 6.52 11.95 8.77
N ALA A 98 5.62 11.58 7.85
CA ALA A 98 4.25 11.22 8.18
C ALA A 98 4.19 9.94 9.05
N LEU A 99 4.99 8.93 8.74
CA LEU A 99 5.09 7.71 9.55
C LEU A 99 5.62 8.01 10.96
N THR A 100 6.60 8.91 11.07
CA THR A 100 7.18 9.31 12.37
C THR A 100 6.17 10.11 13.18
N ALA A 101 5.47 11.07 12.56
CA ALA A 101 4.40 11.84 13.20
C ALA A 101 3.22 10.96 13.64
N GLY A 102 2.96 9.86 12.93
CA GLY A 102 1.97 8.85 13.27
C GLY A 102 2.43 7.82 14.30
N GLY A 103 3.65 7.92 14.81
CA GLY A 103 4.21 6.97 15.79
C GLY A 103 4.61 5.61 15.19
N ILE A 104 4.57 5.45 13.86
CA ILE A 104 4.88 4.19 13.18
C ILE A 104 6.39 3.95 13.10
N LEU A 105 7.15 5.02 12.86
CA LEU A 105 8.61 5.01 12.91
C LEU A 105 9.08 5.76 14.15
N ASP A 106 10.06 5.18 14.84
CA ASP A 106 10.80 5.88 15.89
C ASP A 106 11.77 6.90 15.30
N GLU A 107 12.09 7.96 16.07
CA GLU A 107 13.00 9.02 15.64
C GLU A 107 14.40 8.48 15.26
N VAL A 108 14.89 7.46 15.96
CA VAL A 108 16.20 6.85 15.65
C VAL A 108 16.14 6.11 14.31
N GLN A 109 15.04 5.43 14.02
CA GLN A 109 14.81 4.79 12.71
C GLN A 109 14.66 5.83 11.60
N ARG A 110 13.91 6.90 11.85
CA ARG A 110 13.75 8.04 10.93
C ARG A 110 15.08 8.68 10.58
N GLN A 111 15.96 8.88 11.56
CA GLN A 111 17.30 9.43 11.37
C GLN A 111 18.22 8.47 10.58
N ALA A 112 18.15 7.17 10.86
CA ALA A 112 18.91 6.17 10.11
C ALA A 112 18.49 6.12 8.63
N LEU A 113 17.18 6.17 8.36
CA LEU A 113 16.65 6.26 7.01
C LEU A 113 17.02 7.58 6.32
N GLN A 114 17.06 8.71 7.04
CA GLN A 114 17.54 9.98 6.49
C GLN A 114 18.99 9.87 6.02
N THR A 115 19.84 9.34 6.89
CA THR A 115 21.27 9.15 6.60
C THR A 115 21.46 8.26 5.37
N ALA A 116 20.63 7.22 5.24
CA ALA A 116 20.61 6.31 4.10
C ALA A 116 20.15 7.01 2.81
N LEU A 117 19.13 7.88 2.87
CA LEU A 117 18.69 8.69 1.72
C LEU A 117 19.73 9.70 1.26
N ASP A 118 20.54 10.20 2.21
CA ASP A 118 21.61 11.16 1.96
C ASP A 118 22.92 10.50 1.47
N ASP A 119 22.95 9.16 1.33
CA ASP A 119 24.07 8.38 0.79
C ASP A 119 23.76 7.71 -0.57
N PRO A 120 23.62 8.48 -1.64
CA PRO A 120 23.36 7.93 -2.96
C PRO A 120 24.59 7.30 -3.62
N ALA A 121 25.76 7.37 -2.98
CA ALA A 121 26.97 6.71 -3.49
C ALA A 121 26.90 5.19 -3.26
N HIS A 122 26.25 4.77 -2.16
CA HIS A 122 26.16 3.37 -1.76
C HIS A 122 24.75 2.80 -1.80
N LEU A 123 23.72 3.64 -1.77
CA LEU A 123 22.32 3.21 -1.78
C LEU A 123 21.59 3.71 -3.02
N THR A 124 20.76 2.83 -3.58
CA THR A 124 19.88 3.12 -4.71
C THR A 124 18.44 3.22 -4.21
N LEU A 125 17.85 4.39 -4.41
CA LEU A 125 16.42 4.63 -4.20
C LEU A 125 15.67 4.40 -5.51
N THR A 126 14.70 3.50 -5.50
CA THR A 126 13.80 3.27 -6.63
C THR A 126 12.34 3.33 -6.19
N ARG A 127 11.52 4.06 -6.94
CA ARG A 127 10.07 4.06 -6.85
C ARG A 127 9.48 3.25 -7.99
N TYR A 128 8.46 2.46 -7.66
CA TYR A 128 7.60 1.78 -8.62
C TYR A 128 6.15 2.20 -8.40
N THR A 129 5.35 2.13 -9.44
CA THR A 129 3.91 2.38 -9.39
C THR A 129 3.13 1.21 -9.97
N LEU A 130 1.91 1.04 -9.48
CA LEU A 130 0.95 0.05 -9.96
C LEU A 130 -0.34 0.76 -10.36
N GLY A 131 -1.07 0.22 -11.35
CA GLY A 131 -2.28 0.85 -11.92
C GLY A 131 -3.41 1.14 -10.92
N SER A 132 -3.34 0.62 -9.70
CA SER A 132 -4.23 0.89 -8.56
C SER A 132 -3.81 2.10 -7.71
N ASN A 133 -2.90 2.95 -8.20
CA ASN A 133 -2.30 4.08 -7.45
C ASN A 133 -1.53 3.64 -6.20
N LEU A 134 -1.03 2.41 -6.19
CA LEU A 134 -0.07 1.97 -5.20
C LEU A 134 1.34 2.38 -5.63
N GLU A 135 2.14 2.76 -4.65
CA GLU A 135 3.55 3.10 -4.82
C GLU A 135 4.41 2.14 -4.01
N GLN A 136 5.42 1.56 -4.63
CA GLN A 136 6.43 0.76 -3.95
C GLN A 136 7.75 1.51 -3.94
N TRP A 137 8.36 1.59 -2.76
CA TRP A 137 9.64 2.24 -2.53
C TRP A 137 10.65 1.19 -2.10
N THR A 138 11.85 1.27 -2.67
CA THR A 138 12.98 0.41 -2.30
C THR A 138 14.21 1.28 -2.13
N LEU A 139 14.90 1.09 -1.01
CA LEU A 139 16.19 1.68 -0.71
C LEU A 139 17.12 0.53 -0.32
N GLU A 140 17.99 0.17 -1.25
CA GLU A 140 18.89 -0.97 -1.11
C GLU A 140 20.29 -0.62 -1.60
N ARG A 141 21.28 -1.45 -1.24
CA ARG A 141 22.67 -1.24 -1.67
C ARG A 141 22.77 -1.25 -3.18
N ALA A 142 23.45 -0.25 -3.73
CA ALA A 142 23.65 -0.09 -5.16
C ALA A 142 24.26 -1.36 -5.78
N ARG A 143 23.74 -1.78 -6.94
CA ARG A 143 24.23 -2.99 -7.64
C ARG A 143 25.71 -2.93 -7.99
N SER A 144 26.31 -1.75 -8.14
CA SER A 144 27.76 -1.59 -8.38
C SER A 144 28.62 -2.11 -7.22
N ASP A 145 28.06 -2.14 -6.01
CA ASP A 145 28.71 -2.64 -4.80
C ASP A 145 28.42 -4.13 -4.55
N GLN A 146 27.68 -4.79 -5.45
CA GLN A 146 27.38 -6.22 -5.40
C GLN A 146 28.37 -6.97 -6.30
N ASP A 147 29.14 -7.90 -5.72
CA ASP A 147 30.02 -8.80 -6.48
C ASP A 147 29.17 -9.69 -7.41
N PRO A 148 29.33 -9.62 -8.75
CA PRO A 148 28.52 -10.38 -9.69
C PRO A 148 28.73 -11.90 -9.60
N ASN A 149 29.78 -12.37 -8.93
CA ASN A 149 30.05 -13.79 -8.67
C ASN A 149 29.98 -14.15 -7.17
N GLY A 150 29.67 -13.19 -6.31
CA GLY A 150 29.47 -13.42 -4.88
C GLY A 150 28.07 -13.95 -4.61
N PRO A 151 27.81 -14.60 -3.45
CA PRO A 151 26.44 -14.82 -3.01
C PRO A 151 25.71 -13.47 -2.97
N VAL A 152 24.42 -13.42 -3.29
CA VAL A 152 23.57 -12.22 -3.14
C VAL A 152 23.61 -11.79 -1.68
N ARG A 153 24.58 -10.96 -1.33
CA ARG A 153 24.76 -10.45 0.02
C ARG A 153 23.74 -9.33 0.19
N ARG A 154 22.53 -9.69 0.63
CA ARG A 154 21.60 -8.76 1.30
C ARG A 154 22.19 -8.16 2.59
N TRP A 155 23.44 -8.47 2.93
CA TRP A 155 24.06 -8.22 4.23
C TRP A 155 25.55 -7.89 4.10
N PRO A 156 26.08 -6.89 4.85
CA PRO A 156 25.46 -6.11 5.91
C PRO A 156 25.15 -4.68 5.41
N GLY A 157 23.88 -4.32 5.31
CA GLY A 157 23.46 -2.97 4.96
C GLY A 157 22.01 -2.75 5.32
N LEU A 158 21.67 -1.49 5.61
CA LEU A 158 20.28 -1.07 5.77
C LEU A 158 19.53 -1.41 4.48
N TYR A 159 18.39 -2.07 4.64
CA TYR A 159 17.45 -2.34 3.57
C TYR A 159 16.10 -1.77 3.98
N PHE A 160 15.48 -1.03 3.07
CA PHE A 160 14.14 -0.51 3.28
C PHE A 160 13.26 -0.80 2.06
N GLN A 161 12.10 -1.37 2.32
CA GLN A 161 11.04 -1.54 1.35
C GLN A 161 9.72 -1.07 1.94
N ALA A 162 8.92 -0.38 1.15
CA ALA A 162 7.59 0.01 1.54
C ALA A 162 6.62 -0.05 0.37
N ILE A 163 5.35 -0.38 0.64
CA ILE A 163 4.24 -0.18 -0.28
C ILE A 163 3.24 0.74 0.39
N PHE A 164 2.91 1.84 -0.27
CA PHE A 164 1.94 2.82 0.18
C PHE A 164 0.71 2.86 -0.73
N THR A 165 -0.45 3.13 -0.14
CA THR A 165 -1.61 3.60 -0.89
C THR A 165 -1.41 5.03 -1.37
N ALA A 166 -2.29 5.52 -2.24
CA ALA A 166 -2.25 6.91 -2.72
C ALA A 166 -2.30 7.93 -1.56
N GLU A 167 -3.05 7.60 -0.50
CA GLU A 167 -3.21 8.38 0.72
C GLU A 167 -1.99 8.30 1.65
N GLY A 168 -1.01 7.46 1.34
CA GLY A 168 0.19 7.25 2.15
C GLY A 168 0.04 6.22 3.27
N VAL A 169 -1.00 5.38 3.23
CA VAL A 169 -1.17 4.29 4.20
C VAL A 169 -0.16 3.18 3.90
N PRO A 170 0.65 2.72 4.87
CA PRO A 170 1.60 1.63 4.68
C PRO A 170 0.89 0.28 4.66
N VAL A 171 0.96 -0.40 3.52
CA VAL A 171 0.51 -1.79 3.36
C VAL A 171 1.65 -2.77 3.69
N LEU A 172 2.87 -2.36 3.36
CA LEU A 172 4.10 -3.07 3.66
C LEU A 172 5.12 -2.04 4.12
N LEU A 173 5.80 -2.32 5.23
CA LEU A 173 7.04 -1.66 5.64
C LEU A 173 8.01 -2.75 6.05
N ASP A 174 9.21 -2.72 5.50
CA ASP A 174 10.27 -3.67 5.84
C ASP A 174 11.57 -2.89 5.94
N LEU A 175 11.91 -2.51 7.17
CA LEU A 175 13.19 -1.91 7.53
C LEU A 175 14.05 -2.97 8.19
N GLN A 176 15.03 -3.50 7.45
CA GLN A 176 15.97 -4.49 7.96
C GLN A 176 17.32 -3.86 8.28
N ASN A 177 17.98 -4.40 9.30
CA ASN A 177 19.31 -3.96 9.76
C ASN A 177 19.35 -2.49 10.19
N GLY A 178 18.19 -1.91 10.53
CA GLY A 178 18.08 -0.59 11.13
C GLY A 178 18.45 -0.60 12.61
N PRO A 179 18.51 0.59 13.24
CA PRO A 179 18.68 0.68 14.68
C PRO A 179 17.53 -0.03 15.41
N ALA A 180 17.84 -0.68 16.52
CA ALA A 180 16.84 -1.23 17.41
C ALA A 180 15.97 -0.10 17.97
N ALA A 181 14.65 -0.23 17.83
CA ALA A 181 13.68 0.70 18.34
C ALA A 181 12.43 -0.05 18.83
N PRO A 182 11.64 0.55 19.73
CA PRO A 182 10.34 0.01 20.10
C PRO A 182 9.45 -0.18 18.87
N LEU A 183 8.67 -1.25 18.85
CA LEU A 183 7.63 -1.41 17.84
C LEU A 183 6.47 -0.45 18.15
N PRO A 184 5.80 0.09 17.11
CA PRO A 184 4.58 0.86 17.30
C PRO A 184 3.48 0.02 17.95
N ALA A 185 2.56 0.69 18.65
CA ALA A 185 1.40 -0.01 19.21
C ALA A 185 0.46 -0.48 18.08
N TRP A 186 -0.20 -1.61 18.29
CA TRP A 186 -1.15 -2.17 17.32
C TRP A 186 -2.29 -1.19 17.02
N GLU A 187 -2.82 -0.56 18.05
CA GLU A 187 -3.94 0.38 17.94
C GLU A 187 -3.54 1.62 17.12
N GLU A 188 -2.31 2.11 17.29
CA GLU A 188 -1.75 3.23 16.51
C GLU A 188 -1.59 2.84 15.03
N LEU A 189 -1.02 1.67 14.76
CA LEU A 189 -0.90 1.12 13.40
C LEU A 189 -2.25 0.94 12.71
N LEU A 190 -3.21 0.33 13.40
CA LEU A 190 -4.56 0.13 12.86
C LEU A 190 -5.24 1.48 12.60
N THR A 191 -5.11 2.44 13.50
CA THR A 191 -5.66 3.79 13.34
C THR A 191 -5.02 4.51 12.15
N PHE A 192 -3.70 4.45 12.04
CA PHE A 192 -2.96 5.04 10.92
C PHE A 192 -3.40 4.44 9.57
N CYS A 193 -3.69 3.14 9.56
CA CYS A 193 -4.18 2.45 8.37
C CYS A 193 -5.69 2.60 8.12
N GLY A 194 -6.41 3.28 9.01
CA GLY A 194 -7.87 3.42 8.98
C GLY A 194 -8.62 2.10 9.21
N LEU A 195 -8.02 1.19 9.97
CA LEU A 195 -8.51 -0.17 10.26
C LEU A 195 -8.99 -0.34 11.72
N ASP A 196 -9.01 0.74 12.50
CA ASP A 196 -9.48 0.81 13.88
C ASP A 196 -11.00 0.59 14.03
N GLY A 197 -11.76 0.72 12.93
CA GLY A 197 -13.19 0.43 12.89
C GLY A 197 -13.56 -1.06 12.97
N PHE A 198 -12.60 -1.97 12.80
CA PHE A 198 -12.82 -3.42 12.90
C PHE A 198 -12.56 -3.88 14.34
N SER A 199 -13.55 -4.55 14.95
CA SER A 199 -13.47 -5.00 16.35
C SER A 199 -13.15 -6.49 16.50
N ASP A 200 -13.08 -7.22 15.39
CA ASP A 200 -12.94 -8.67 15.32
C ASP A 200 -11.48 -9.14 15.12
N TRP A 201 -10.50 -8.25 15.33
CA TRP A 201 -9.09 -8.60 15.24
C TRP A 201 -8.71 -9.69 16.25
N GLN A 202 -8.39 -10.88 15.76
CA GLN A 202 -8.01 -12.05 16.55
C GLN A 202 -6.53 -12.37 16.37
N PRO A 203 -5.76 -12.58 17.46
CA PRO A 203 -4.38 -13.03 17.39
C PRO A 203 -4.25 -14.33 16.59
N GLN A 204 -3.21 -14.41 15.74
CA GLN A 204 -2.91 -15.59 14.93
C GLN A 204 -1.58 -16.19 15.35
N THR A 205 -1.54 -17.51 15.48
CA THR A 205 -0.30 -18.26 15.70
C THR A 205 -0.05 -19.13 14.47
N LEU A 206 0.91 -18.73 13.64
CA LEU A 206 1.21 -19.41 12.39
C LEU A 206 2.63 -19.98 12.48
N ASN A 207 2.73 -21.28 12.75
CA ASN A 207 4.04 -21.93 12.79
C ASN A 207 4.64 -22.00 11.37
N GLY A 208 5.93 -21.68 11.23
CA GLY A 208 6.71 -22.02 10.04
C GLY A 208 6.71 -20.99 8.89
N TYR A 209 5.60 -20.36 8.51
CA TYR A 209 5.58 -19.39 7.39
C TYR A 209 5.80 -17.94 7.83
N ALA A 210 5.32 -17.59 9.04
CA ALA A 210 5.47 -16.25 9.62
C ALA A 210 6.70 -16.13 10.53
N GLY A 211 7.51 -17.19 10.67
CA GLY A 211 8.62 -17.23 11.61
C GLY A 211 8.17 -17.06 13.06
N SER A 212 8.99 -17.51 14.01
CA SER A 212 8.80 -17.28 15.44
C SER A 212 9.04 -15.81 15.87
N HIS A 213 8.69 -14.85 15.01
CA HIS A 213 9.14 -13.47 15.08
C HIS A 213 8.01 -12.53 14.63
N GLY A 214 7.24 -12.02 15.59
CA GLY A 214 6.22 -11.00 15.37
C GLY A 214 4.82 -11.39 15.85
N ASP A 215 4.03 -10.37 16.16
CA ASP A 215 2.62 -10.50 16.45
C ASP A 215 1.84 -10.54 15.13
N ALA A 216 0.83 -11.39 15.05
CA ALA A 216 -0.07 -11.46 13.90
C ALA A 216 -1.52 -11.40 14.36
N ARG A 217 -2.38 -10.75 13.56
CA ARG A 217 -3.82 -10.62 13.81
C ARG A 217 -4.59 -10.81 12.52
N TYR A 218 -5.80 -11.33 12.63
CA TYR A 218 -6.72 -11.51 11.50
C TYR A 218 -8.08 -10.89 11.82
N SER A 219 -8.68 -10.21 10.84
CA SER A 219 -10.07 -9.75 10.88
C SER A 219 -10.82 -10.39 9.72
N ALA A 220 -11.87 -11.13 10.06
CA ALA A 220 -12.77 -11.74 9.09
C ALA A 220 -13.65 -10.68 8.41
N ASP A 221 -14.10 -9.68 9.17
CA ASP A 221 -14.92 -8.58 8.65
C ASP A 221 -14.16 -7.71 7.63
N ALA A 222 -12.85 -7.58 7.80
CA ALA A 222 -11.97 -6.89 6.87
C ALA A 222 -11.42 -7.81 5.76
N CYS A 223 -11.49 -9.13 5.92
CA CYS A 223 -10.70 -10.10 5.16
C CYS A 223 -9.20 -9.73 5.11
N LEU A 224 -8.63 -9.38 6.26
CA LEU A 224 -7.24 -8.92 6.36
C LEU A 224 -6.45 -9.72 7.40
N TYR A 225 -5.28 -10.18 6.98
CA TYR A 225 -4.22 -10.67 7.85
C TYR A 225 -3.14 -9.58 8.00
N ALA A 226 -2.83 -9.21 9.23
CA ALA A 226 -1.81 -8.22 9.57
C ALA A 226 -0.71 -8.84 10.42
N ARG A 227 0.55 -8.45 10.17
CA ARG A 227 1.72 -8.89 10.92
C ARG A 227 2.63 -7.71 11.27
N LEU A 228 3.11 -7.69 12.50
CA LEU A 228 4.09 -6.75 13.04
C LEU A 228 5.27 -7.53 13.63
N ASP A 229 6.49 -7.28 13.15
CA ASP A 229 7.72 -7.96 13.57
C ASP A 229 8.83 -6.95 13.91
N GLY A 230 9.67 -7.33 14.88
CA GLY A 230 10.82 -6.58 15.39
C GLY A 230 12.16 -7.29 15.25
N ALA A 231 12.20 -8.55 14.77
CA ALA A 231 13.38 -9.41 14.91
C ALA A 231 14.60 -8.96 14.09
N ALA A 232 14.37 -8.42 12.88
CA ALA A 232 15.42 -7.92 12.00
C ALA A 232 15.40 -6.39 11.81
N GLY A 233 14.57 -5.69 12.60
CA GLY A 233 14.18 -4.30 12.40
C GLY A 233 12.64 -4.19 12.39
N LEU A 234 12.08 -3.16 11.77
CA LEU A 234 10.62 -2.97 11.70
C LEU A 234 10.03 -3.68 10.48
N GLY A 235 9.21 -4.70 10.73
CA GLY A 235 8.39 -5.36 9.71
C GLY A 235 6.91 -5.13 9.97
N TRP A 236 6.20 -4.52 9.02
CA TRP A 236 4.75 -4.38 9.00
C TRP A 236 4.21 -4.88 7.67
N ARG A 237 3.14 -5.66 7.71
CA ARG A 237 2.47 -6.10 6.48
C ARG A 237 0.99 -6.36 6.72
N ILE A 238 0.17 -5.93 5.76
CA ILE A 238 -1.24 -6.28 5.66
C ILE A 238 -1.48 -6.99 4.33
N ILE A 239 -2.17 -8.12 4.37
CA ILE A 239 -2.52 -8.93 3.20
C ILE A 239 -4.01 -9.21 3.24
N SER A 240 -4.68 -9.15 2.09
CA SER A 240 -6.06 -9.62 2.01
C SER A 240 -6.09 -11.14 1.99
N MET A 241 -6.92 -11.71 2.86
CA MET A 241 -7.08 -13.15 3.03
C MET A 241 -8.53 -13.42 3.42
N THR A 242 -9.25 -14.20 2.61
CA THR A 242 -10.63 -14.59 2.94
C THR A 242 -10.66 -15.55 4.13
N PRO A 243 -11.81 -15.73 4.81
CA PRO A 243 -11.93 -16.71 5.88
C PRO A 243 -11.52 -18.13 5.44
N GLY A 244 -11.94 -18.57 4.26
CA GLY A 244 -11.54 -19.87 3.72
C GLY A 244 -10.04 -19.99 3.44
N GLU A 245 -9.39 -18.93 2.92
CA GLU A 245 -7.93 -18.91 2.75
C GLU A 245 -7.19 -18.95 4.09
N MET A 246 -7.71 -18.26 5.10
CA MET A 246 -7.15 -18.28 6.45
C MET A 246 -7.25 -19.68 7.08
N GLU A 247 -8.36 -20.38 6.89
CA GLU A 247 -8.53 -21.77 7.34
C GLU A 247 -7.49 -22.70 6.71
N VAL A 248 -7.30 -22.60 5.38
CA VAL A 248 -6.27 -23.38 4.66
C VAL A 248 -4.87 -23.03 5.19
N PHE A 249 -4.60 -21.76 5.38
CA PHE A 249 -3.30 -21.28 5.86
C PHE A 249 -2.98 -21.75 7.30
N GLN A 250 -3.98 -21.82 8.18
CA GLN A 250 -3.82 -22.41 9.51
C GLN A 250 -3.60 -23.93 9.46
N ALA A 251 -4.26 -24.63 8.54
CA ALA A 251 -4.08 -26.07 8.36
C ALA A 251 -2.65 -26.41 7.90
N ASP A 252 -2.11 -25.65 6.93
CA ASP A 252 -0.76 -25.87 6.39
C ASP A 252 0.36 -25.56 7.40
N THR A 253 0.08 -24.73 8.41
CA THR A 253 1.05 -24.35 9.44
C THR A 253 1.01 -25.25 10.69
N THR A 254 0.04 -26.17 10.79
CA THR A 254 -0.09 -27.09 11.95
C THR A 254 0.33 -28.53 11.67
N GLY A 255 0.67 -28.86 10.41
CA GLY A 255 1.22 -30.17 9.98
C GLY A 255 2.73 -30.20 9.92
#